data_AF-A0A1B9PDU9-F1
#
_entry.id   AF-A0A1B9PDU9-F1
#
_cell.length_a   1.000
_cell.length_b   1.000
_cell.length_c   1.000
_cell.angle_alpha   90.00
_cell.angle_beta   90.00
_cell.angle_gamma   90.00
#
_symmetry.space_group_name_H-M   'P 1'
#
loop_
_entity.id
_entity.type
_entity.pdbx_description
1 polymer ?
#
loop_
_entity_poly.entity_id
_entity_poly.type
_entity_poly.pdbx_seq_one_letter_code
_entity_poly.pdbx_strand_id
1 'polypeptide(L)'
;MDNVAIALHQLNRAIDLYFNQQDFISTITLSNAAQTLLLKKWIVDSQAKACEDVIFNSTESSEFLQYGYKMDSCISFSALDNNEELEDKAHQILMRCCDNVMRLNLPRSKEVSAFIRMKSKIFI
;
A
#
# COMPACT_ATOMS: atom_id res chain seq x y z
N MET A 1 10.68 -16.24 -5.07
CA MET A 1 11.13 -14.85 -4.83
C MET A 1 10.12 -14.22 -3.87
N ASP A 2 10.55 -13.63 -2.76
CA ASP A 2 9.61 -13.13 -1.74
C ASP A 2 9.04 -11.76 -2.16
N ASN A 3 7.83 -11.78 -2.73
CA ASN A 3 7.11 -10.58 -3.18
C ASN A 3 6.88 -9.58 -2.05
N VAL A 4 6.82 -10.04 -0.79
CA VAL A 4 6.66 -9.16 0.38
C VAL A 4 7.93 -8.38 0.63
N ALA A 5 9.10 -9.04 0.62
CA ALA A 5 10.38 -8.36 0.77
C ALA A 5 10.61 -7.29 -0.30
N ILE A 6 10.24 -7.59 -1.55
CA ILE A 6 10.29 -6.61 -2.65
C ILE A 6 9.35 -5.44 -2.36
N ALA A 7 8.09 -5.70 -1.99
CA ALA A 7 7.13 -4.65 -1.68
C ALA A 7 7.59 -3.71 -0.56
N LEU A 8 8.14 -4.28 0.51
CA LEU A 8 8.67 -3.51 1.63
C LEU A 8 9.90 -2.69 1.22
N HIS A 9 10.79 -3.25 0.40
CA HIS A 9 11.94 -2.51 -0.13
C HIS A 9 11.50 -1.33 -1.00
N GLN A 10 10.56 -1.54 -1.91
CA GLN A 10 10.01 -0.48 -2.77
C GLN A 10 9.33 0.62 -1.94
N LEU A 11 8.57 0.24 -0.90
CA LEU A 11 7.93 1.20 -0.01
C LEU A 11 8.95 2.03 0.77
N ASN A 12 10.01 1.42 1.31
CA ASN A 12 11.07 2.14 2.01
C ASN A 12 11.74 3.16 1.09
N ARG A 13 12.04 2.75 -0.15
CA ARG A 13 12.63 3.67 -1.13
C ARG A 13 11.68 4.80 -1.51
N ALA A 14 10.38 4.52 -1.65
CA ALA A 14 9.39 5.55 -1.91
C ALA A 14 9.31 6.59 -0.78
N ILE A 15 9.35 6.15 0.49
CA ILE A 15 9.35 7.05 1.64
C ILE A 15 10.61 7.93 1.67
N ASP A 16 11.78 7.35 1.35
CA ASP A 16 13.04 8.09 1.24
C ASP A 16 12.99 9.15 0.13
N LEU A 17 12.46 8.80 -1.05
CA LEU A 17 12.27 9.74 -2.15
C LEU A 17 11.34 10.89 -1.79
N TYR A 18 10.24 10.60 -1.10
CA TYR A 18 9.27 11.60 -0.64
C TYR A 18 9.91 12.62 0.30
N PHE A 19 10.59 12.16 1.35
CA PHE A 19 11.13 13.07 2.38
C PHE A 19 12.42 13.75 1.98
N ASN A 20 13.37 13.01 1.41
CA ASN A 20 14.73 13.49 1.24
C ASN A 20 15.00 14.10 -0.14
N GLN A 21 14.21 13.72 -1.15
CA GLN A 21 14.44 14.12 -2.54
C GLN A 21 13.27 14.91 -3.14
N GLN A 22 12.10 14.91 -2.49
CA GLN A 22 10.86 15.50 -3.01
C GLN A 22 10.54 15.01 -4.43
N ASP A 23 10.95 13.78 -4.76
CA ASP A 23 10.64 13.15 -6.06
C ASP A 23 9.30 12.42 -5.96
N PHE A 24 8.22 13.20 -6.12
CA PHE A 24 6.86 12.69 -5.97
C PHE A 24 6.46 11.72 -7.08
N ILE A 25 7.00 11.88 -8.30
CA ILE A 25 6.70 10.97 -9.42
C ILE A 25 7.26 9.58 -9.15
N SER A 26 8.53 9.50 -8.75
CA SER A 26 9.16 8.23 -8.39
C SER A 26 8.52 7.63 -7.13
N THR A 27 8.18 8.48 -6.15
CA THR A 27 7.44 8.06 -4.95
C THR A 27 6.12 7.39 -5.31
N ILE A 28 5.30 8.03 -6.14
CA ILE A 28 4.00 7.51 -6.60
C ILE A 28 4.21 6.19 -7.34
N THR A 29 5.16 6.14 -8.27
CA THR A 29 5.46 4.96 -9.08
C THR A 29 5.83 3.75 -8.21
N LEU A 30 6.81 3.92 -7.33
CA LEU A 30 7.28 2.84 -6.47
C LEU A 30 6.25 2.41 -5.43
N SER A 31 5.48 3.36 -4.89
CA SER A 31 4.41 3.07 -3.94
C SER A 31 3.31 2.22 -4.58
N ASN A 32 2.91 2.52 -5.83
CA ASN A 32 1.92 1.70 -6.54
C ASN A 32 2.45 0.29 -6.88
N ALA A 33 3.74 0.17 -7.22
CA ALA A 33 4.37 -1.13 -7.40
C ALA A 33 4.35 -1.95 -6.09
N ALA A 34 4.68 -1.33 -4.95
CA ALA A 34 4.58 -1.95 -3.64
C ALA A 34 3.14 -2.35 -3.30
N GLN A 35 2.17 -1.45 -3.52
CA GLN A 35 0.75 -1.69 -3.26
C GLN A 35 0.23 -2.91 -4.05
N THR A 36 0.61 -3.03 -5.32
CA THR A 36 0.22 -4.15 -6.18
C THR A 36 0.68 -5.49 -5.60
N LEU A 37 1.91 -5.55 -5.08
CA LEU A 37 2.46 -6.75 -4.46
C LEU A 37 1.79 -7.08 -3.13
N LEU A 38 1.53 -6.06 -2.29
CA LEU A 38 0.82 -6.24 -1.01
C LEU A 38 -0.61 -6.73 -1.22
N LEU A 39 -1.32 -6.20 -2.22
CA LEU A 39 -2.68 -6.65 -2.55
C LEU A 39 -2.69 -8.09 -3.05
N LYS A 40 -1.73 -8.48 -3.91
CA LYS A 40 -1.60 -9.88 -4.33
C LYS A 40 -1.42 -10.81 -3.14
N LYS A 41 -0.58 -10.44 -2.17
CA LYS A 41 -0.40 -11.20 -0.93
C LYS A 41 -1.70 -11.29 -0.13
N TRP A 42 -2.41 -10.18 0.04
CA TRP A 42 -3.70 -10.15 0.73
C TRP A 42 -4.76 -11.05 0.08
N ILE A 43 -4.86 -11.04 -1.24
CA ILE A 43 -5.80 -11.90 -1.99
C ILE A 43 -5.48 -13.37 -1.75
N VAL A 44 -4.20 -13.75 -1.83
CA VAL A 44 -3.76 -15.14 -1.59
C VAL A 44 -4.08 -15.58 -0.16
N ASP A 45 -3.81 -14.73 0.84
CA ASP A 45 -4.09 -15.04 2.24
C ASP A 45 -5.60 -15.13 2.52
N SER A 46 -6.39 -14.27 1.88
CA SER A 46 -7.85 -14.29 1.99
C SER A 46 -8.45 -15.52 1.34
N GLN A 47 -7.94 -15.94 0.18
CA GLN A 47 -8.36 -17.17 -0.48
C GLN A 47 -8.01 -18.40 0.34
N ALA A 48 -6.79 -18.48 0.89
CA ALA A 48 -6.38 -19.57 1.76
C ALA A 48 -7.31 -19.69 2.97
N LYS A 49 -7.59 -18.57 3.64
CA LYS A 49 -8.53 -18.52 4.76
C LYS A 49 -9.95 -18.94 4.37
N ALA A 50 -10.46 -18.45 3.24
CA ALA A 50 -11.79 -18.84 2.75
C ALA A 50 -11.86 -20.34 2.42
N CYS A 51 -10.80 -20.93 1.87
CA CYS A 51 -10.72 -22.38 1.64
C CYS A 51 -10.71 -23.15 2.97
N GLU A 52 -9.93 -22.72 3.95
CA GLU A 52 -9.95 -23.30 5.30
C GLU A 52 -11.34 -23.21 5.92
N ASP A 53 -12.00 -22.05 5.82
CA ASP A 53 -13.35 -21.85 6.32
C ASP A 53 -14.34 -22.80 5.62
N VAL A 54 -14.31 -22.96 4.28
CA VAL A 54 -15.19 -23.93 3.60
C VAL A 54 -14.94 -25.38 4.03
N ILE A 55 -13.68 -25.77 4.26
CA ILE A 55 -13.31 -27.14 4.63
C ILE A 55 -13.68 -27.45 6.09
N PHE A 56 -13.47 -26.49 7.00
CA PHE A 56 -13.55 -26.72 8.44
C PHE A 56 -14.79 -26.08 9.10
N ASN A 57 -15.38 -25.05 8.50
CA ASN A 57 -16.51 -24.28 9.01
C ASN A 57 -17.65 -24.26 7.97
N SER A 58 -18.63 -25.15 8.11
CA SER A 58 -19.81 -25.21 7.23
C SER A 58 -20.82 -24.07 7.49
N THR A 59 -20.36 -22.82 7.62
CA THR A 59 -21.22 -21.66 7.91
C THR A 59 -20.96 -20.54 6.91
N GLU A 60 -22.04 -20.09 6.28
CA GLU A 60 -22.09 -19.11 5.19
C GLU A 60 -21.33 -17.81 5.53
N SER A 61 -20.17 -17.59 4.91
CA SER A 61 -19.45 -16.32 4.99
C SER A 61 -19.85 -15.40 3.81
N SER A 62 -20.94 -14.66 3.99
CA SER A 62 -21.54 -13.73 3.01
C SER A 62 -20.69 -12.48 2.69
N GLU A 63 -19.54 -12.26 3.35
CA GLU A 63 -18.84 -10.95 3.29
C GLU A 63 -17.58 -10.90 2.41
N PHE A 64 -17.15 -12.02 1.79
CA PHE A 64 -15.80 -12.11 1.22
C PHE A 64 -15.55 -11.48 -0.16
N LEU A 65 -16.54 -10.88 -0.82
CA LEU A 65 -16.43 -10.52 -2.25
C LEU A 65 -16.64 -9.04 -2.61
N GLN A 66 -16.62 -8.11 -1.65
CA GLN A 66 -16.96 -6.70 -1.94
C GLN A 66 -15.87 -5.66 -1.61
N TYR A 67 -14.61 -5.98 -1.84
CA TYR A 67 -13.59 -4.95 -2.06
C TYR A 67 -12.97 -5.06 -3.46
N GLY A 68 -13.85 -4.90 -4.46
CA GLY A 68 -13.44 -4.63 -5.83
C GLY A 68 -12.84 -3.22 -5.91
N TYR A 69 -11.58 -3.07 -5.50
CA TYR A 69 -10.83 -1.86 -5.80
C TYR A 69 -10.59 -1.85 -7.31
N LYS A 70 -11.34 -1.02 -8.03
CA LYS A 70 -11.01 -0.66 -9.41
C LYS A 70 -9.59 -0.12 -9.40
N MET A 71 -8.68 -0.92 -9.91
CA MET A 71 -7.32 -0.51 -10.19
C MET A 71 -7.42 0.39 -11.42
N ASP A 72 -7.48 1.70 -11.22
CA ASP A 72 -7.14 2.64 -12.29
C ASP A 72 -5.63 2.47 -12.55
N SER A 73 -5.29 1.41 -13.29
CA SER A 73 -3.92 0.99 -13.61
C SER A 73 -3.23 1.91 -14.62
N CYS A 74 -3.67 3.15 -14.74
CA CYS A 74 -3.04 4.15 -15.58
C CYS A 74 -2.90 5.44 -14.78
N ILE A 75 -1.70 5.63 -14.22
CA ILE A 75 -1.33 6.92 -13.65
C ILE A 75 -1.07 7.83 -14.83
N SER A 76 -2.07 8.62 -15.19
CA SER A 76 -1.89 9.73 -16.12
C SER A 76 -1.29 10.88 -15.34
N PHE A 77 0.01 11.07 -15.45
CA PHE A 77 0.63 12.34 -15.07
C PHE A 77 0.24 13.36 -16.14
N SER A 78 -0.53 14.39 -15.79
CA SER A 78 -0.67 15.51 -16.71
C SER A 78 0.61 16.34 -16.64
N ALA A 79 1.07 16.85 -17.78
CA ALA A 79 2.20 17.78 -17.80
C ALA A 79 1.91 19.12 -17.07
N LEU A 80 0.67 19.31 -16.62
CA LEU A 80 0.17 20.47 -15.87
C LEU A 80 -0.01 20.19 -14.38
N ASP A 81 0.23 18.95 -13.91
CA ASP A 81 0.13 18.64 -12.48
C ASP A 81 1.14 19.52 -11.74
N ASN A 82 0.63 20.36 -10.86
CA ASN A 82 1.46 21.21 -10.01
C ASN A 82 2.09 20.36 -8.89
N ASN A 83 3.20 20.86 -8.33
CA ASN A 83 4.03 20.07 -7.42
C ASN A 83 3.28 19.68 -6.13
N GLU A 84 2.36 20.54 -5.67
CA GLU A 84 1.52 20.32 -4.49
C GLU A 84 0.52 19.18 -4.72
N GLU A 85 -0.14 19.11 -5.88
CA GLU A 85 -1.02 17.98 -6.20
C GLU A 85 -0.25 16.65 -6.29
N LEU A 86 0.99 16.67 -6.78
CA LEU A 86 1.84 15.48 -6.82
C LEU A 86 2.27 15.05 -5.42
N GLU A 87 2.60 16.00 -4.54
CA GLU A 87 2.91 15.74 -3.14
C GLU A 87 1.73 15.10 -2.41
N ASP A 88 0.52 15.66 -2.56
CA ASP A 88 -0.70 15.13 -1.96
C ASP A 88 -1.02 13.73 -2.46
N LYS A 89 -0.91 13.49 -3.78
CA LYS A 89 -1.08 12.15 -4.37
C LYS A 89 -0.05 11.17 -3.80
N ALA A 90 1.21 11.56 -3.74
CA ALA A 90 2.28 10.74 -3.18
C ALA A 90 2.00 10.38 -1.72
N HIS A 91 1.59 11.36 -0.91
CA HIS A 91 1.24 11.17 0.49
C HIS A 91 0.08 10.17 0.65
N GLN A 92 -1.00 10.34 -0.11
CA GLN A 92 -2.17 9.45 -0.04
C GLN A 92 -1.85 8.00 -0.42
N ILE A 93 -0.96 7.78 -1.39
CA ILE A 93 -0.58 6.42 -1.83
C ILE A 93 0.37 5.78 -0.81
N LEU A 94 1.35 6.53 -0.29
CA LEU A 94 2.22 6.08 0.80
C LEU A 94 1.41 5.69 2.04
N MET A 95 0.41 6.50 2.40
CA MET A 95 -0.53 6.22 3.47
C MET A 95 -1.25 4.88 3.27
N ARG A 96 -1.82 4.64 2.09
CA ARG A 96 -2.47 3.37 1.75
C ARG A 96 -1.51 2.18 1.83
N CYS A 97 -0.26 2.35 1.40
CA CYS A 97 0.74 1.29 1.49
C CYS A 97 1.09 0.96 2.94
N CYS A 98 1.28 1.98 3.79
CA CYS A 98 1.53 1.79 5.21
C CYS A 98 0.35 1.11 5.93
N ASP A 99 -0.89 1.48 5.60
CA ASP A 99 -2.08 0.84 6.14
C ASP A 99 -2.15 -0.65 5.73
N ASN A 100 -1.77 -0.99 4.49
CA ASN A 100 -1.71 -2.39 4.04
C ASN A 100 -0.62 -3.18 4.77
N VAL A 101 0.56 -2.59 5.04
CA VAL A 101 1.61 -3.22 5.86
C VAL A 101 1.06 -3.56 7.25
N MET A 102 0.31 -2.64 7.86
CA MET A 102 -0.33 -2.86 9.17
C MET A 102 -1.40 -3.95 9.11
N ARG A 103 -2.30 -3.90 8.13
CA ARG A 103 -3.39 -4.89 7.96
C ARG A 103 -2.87 -6.31 7.73
N LEU A 104 -1.76 -6.44 6.99
CA LEU A 104 -1.11 -7.72 6.71
C LEU A 104 -0.18 -8.19 7.83
N ASN A 105 -0.09 -7.45 8.95
CA ASN A 105 0.82 -7.73 10.06
C ASN A 105 2.28 -7.93 9.63
N LEU A 106 2.73 -7.16 8.62
CA LEU A 106 4.08 -7.24 8.08
C LEU A 106 5.10 -6.50 8.96
N PRO A 107 6.39 -6.87 8.92
CA PRO A 107 7.42 -6.18 9.69
C PRO A 107 7.55 -4.72 9.25
N ARG A 108 7.48 -3.82 10.23
CA ARG A 108 7.61 -2.37 10.01
C ARG A 108 9.07 -1.98 9.94
N SER A 109 9.45 -1.31 8.85
CA SER A 109 10.75 -0.66 8.74
C SER A 109 10.81 0.64 9.57
N LYS A 110 12.00 1.23 9.66
CA LYS A 110 12.19 2.52 10.33
C LYS A 110 11.47 3.63 9.55
N GLU A 111 11.51 3.55 8.23
CA GLU A 111 10.89 4.48 7.28
C GLU A 111 9.37 4.48 7.42
N VAL A 112 8.75 3.29 7.41
CA VAL A 112 7.30 3.13 7.62
C VAL A 112 6.90 3.65 8.99
N SER A 113 7.68 3.31 10.03
CA SER A 113 7.41 3.78 11.40
C SER A 113 7.52 5.30 11.52
N ALA A 114 8.48 5.92 10.84
CA ALA A 114 8.67 7.37 10.82
C ALA A 114 7.52 8.07 10.08
N PHE A 115 7.13 7.57 8.90
CA PHE A 115 6.03 8.10 8.11
C PHE A 115 4.70 8.05 8.89
N ILE A 116 4.39 6.91 9.54
CA ILE A 116 3.18 6.78 10.37
C ILE A 116 3.22 7.71 11.59
N ARG A 117 4.38 7.92 12.22
CA ARG A 117 4.48 8.87 13.35
C ARG A 117 4.27 10.31 12.92
N MET A 118 4.70 10.67 11.71
CA MET A 118 4.46 12.01 11.17
C MET A 118 2.96 12.26 11.01
N LYS A 119 2.20 11.27 10.53
CA LYS A 119 0.73 11.31 10.48
C LYS A 119 0.13 11.70 11.83
N SER A 120 0.57 11.08 12.92
CA SER A 120 0.02 11.35 14.26
C SER A 120 0.26 12.77 14.77
N LYS A 121 1.25 13.50 14.24
CA LYS A 121 1.54 14.88 14.63
C LYS A 121 0.72 15.91 13.86
N ILE A 122 0.14 15.56 12.71
CA ILE A 122 -0.69 16.45 11.88
C ILE A 122 -2.12 16.60 12.48
N PHE A 123 -2.51 15.72 13.41
CA PHE A 123 -3.81 15.75 14.10
C PHE A 123 -3.78 16.44 15.48
N ILE A 124 -2.79 17.31 15.76
CA ILE A 124 -2.73 18.14 16.99
C ILE A 124 -2.86 19.61 16.62
#